data_AF-A0A8I1U998-F1
#
_entry.id   AF-A0A8I1U998-F1
#
_cell.length_a   1.000
_cell.length_b   1.000
_cell.length_c   1.000
_cell.angle_alpha   90.00
_cell.angle_beta   90.00
_cell.angle_gamma   90.00
#
_symmetry.space_group_name_H-M   'P 1'
#
loop_
_entity.id
_entity.type
_entity.pdbx_description
1 polymer ?
#
loop_
_entity_poly.entity_id
_entity_poly.type
_entity_poly.pdbx_seq_one_letter_code
_entity_poly.pdbx_strand_id
1 'polypeptide(L)'
;MNPILNWCARASLAGACLLAAPLALADAVPASVSPAVAAKLAWRGEAPDMAVPEIRVARKGGFLSVQSDLRNGGEKDQALYYRYRWLDQHGNQVGDGDAWKQLNLFAKAQQTLKGTAPHLSVADFRLELSFETP
;
A
#
# COMPACT_ATOMS: atom_id res chain seq x y z
N MET A 1 -31.22 -75.81 42.87
CA MET A 1 -30.85 -75.46 41.48
C MET A 1 -29.69 -74.47 41.55
N ASN A 2 -28.66 -74.71 40.73
CA ASN A 2 -27.33 -74.08 40.80
C ASN A 2 -27.31 -72.54 40.66
N PRO A 3 -26.30 -71.86 41.25
CA PRO A 3 -26.13 -70.41 41.26
C PRO A 3 -25.15 -69.91 40.18
N ILE A 4 -25.25 -68.65 39.76
CA ILE A 4 -24.16 -67.98 39.02
C ILE A 4 -23.96 -66.55 39.58
N LEU A 5 -22.73 -66.32 40.02
CA LEU A 5 -22.11 -65.08 40.48
C LEU A 5 -22.08 -63.99 39.39
N ASN A 6 -22.06 -62.71 39.80
CA ASN A 6 -20.90 -61.86 39.49
C ASN A 6 -20.90 -60.53 40.25
N TRP A 7 -19.80 -60.30 40.96
CA TRP A 7 -19.30 -58.99 41.36
C TRP A 7 -18.68 -58.28 40.15
N CYS A 8 -18.83 -56.95 40.08
CA CYS A 8 -17.75 -56.05 39.62
C CYS A 8 -18.10 -54.61 39.99
N ALA A 9 -17.18 -53.98 40.72
CA ALA A 9 -17.21 -52.58 41.10
C ALA A 9 -16.52 -51.70 40.04
N ARG A 10 -16.68 -50.38 40.20
CA ARG A 10 -15.94 -49.25 39.56
C ARG A 10 -16.49 -48.86 38.17
N ALA A 11 -16.45 -47.63 37.68
CA ALA A 11 -15.65 -46.46 38.03
C ALA A 11 -16.35 -45.15 37.57
N SER A 12 -15.96 -44.03 38.18
CA SER A 12 -16.28 -42.65 37.81
C SER A 12 -15.94 -42.29 36.36
N LEU A 13 -16.56 -41.24 35.83
CA LEU A 13 -15.88 -40.24 34.98
C LEU A 13 -16.64 -38.91 34.99
N ALA A 14 -15.94 -37.88 35.47
CA ALA A 14 -16.36 -36.49 35.51
C ALA A 14 -16.34 -35.90 34.10
N GLY A 15 -17.43 -35.25 33.69
CA GLY A 15 -17.51 -34.47 32.46
C GLY A 15 -17.09 -33.04 32.71
N ALA A 16 -15.93 -32.64 32.19
CA ALA A 16 -15.52 -31.24 32.07
C ALA A 16 -15.11 -30.98 30.62
N CYS A 17 -16.05 -30.44 29.84
CA CYS A 17 -15.81 -30.04 28.46
C CYS A 17 -15.21 -28.63 28.46
N LEU A 18 -13.89 -28.53 28.36
CA LEU A 18 -13.19 -27.26 28.13
C LEU A 18 -13.37 -26.87 26.65
N LEU A 19 -14.13 -25.81 26.40
CA LEU A 19 -14.26 -25.20 25.07
C LEU A 19 -13.06 -24.29 24.81
N ALA A 20 -12.14 -24.73 23.94
CA ALA A 20 -11.08 -23.90 23.40
C ALA A 20 -11.67 -23.03 22.26
N ALA A 21 -11.65 -21.70 22.43
CA ALA A 21 -11.98 -20.76 21.38
C ALA A 21 -10.76 -20.55 20.46
N PRO A 22 -10.90 -20.61 19.12
CA PRO A 22 -9.81 -20.28 18.21
C PRO A 22 -9.65 -18.75 18.13
N LEU A 23 -8.48 -18.25 18.50
CA LEU A 23 -8.02 -16.90 18.15
C LEU A 23 -7.78 -16.89 16.63
N ALA A 24 -8.65 -16.23 15.88
CA ALA A 24 -8.37 -15.91 14.49
C ALA A 24 -7.25 -14.86 14.45
N LEU A 25 -6.03 -15.29 14.08
CA LEU A 25 -4.98 -14.39 13.63
C LEU A 25 -5.47 -13.74 12.32
N ALA A 26 -5.82 -12.46 12.38
CA ALA A 26 -5.96 -11.66 11.18
C ALA A 26 -4.56 -11.45 10.60
N ASP A 27 -4.19 -12.31 9.64
CA ASP A 27 -2.99 -12.11 8.83
C ASP A 27 -3.14 -10.75 8.13
N ALA A 28 -2.24 -9.82 8.40
CA ALA A 28 -2.25 -8.51 7.80
C ALA A 28 -1.95 -8.69 6.31
N VAL A 29 -2.99 -8.71 5.49
CA VAL A 29 -2.87 -8.77 4.02
C VAL A 29 -1.91 -7.66 3.59
N PRO A 30 -0.77 -7.98 2.94
CA PRO A 30 0.12 -6.94 2.45
C PRO A 30 -0.68 -6.05 1.50
N ALA A 31 -0.62 -4.74 1.72
CA ALA A 31 -1.34 -3.76 0.91
C ALA A 31 -0.84 -3.84 -0.54
N SER A 32 -1.48 -4.66 -1.36
CA SER A 32 -1.27 -4.67 -2.79
C SER A 32 -1.67 -3.29 -3.31
N VAL A 33 -0.72 -2.57 -3.90
CA VAL A 33 -1.00 -1.30 -4.57
C VAL A 33 -2.12 -1.54 -5.59
N SER A 34 -3.18 -0.73 -5.55
CA SER A 34 -4.29 -0.93 -6.47
C SER A 34 -3.81 -0.79 -7.93
N PRO A 35 -4.36 -1.57 -8.88
CA PRO A 35 -3.99 -1.44 -10.29
C PRO A 35 -4.15 -0.01 -10.83
N ALA A 36 -5.14 0.73 -10.32
CA ALA A 36 -5.37 2.12 -10.67
C ALA A 36 -4.21 3.04 -10.23
N VAL A 37 -3.66 2.85 -9.03
CA VAL A 37 -2.50 3.60 -8.55
C VAL A 37 -1.25 3.17 -9.32
N ALA A 38 -1.01 1.87 -9.48
CA ALA A 38 0.13 1.34 -10.22
C ALA A 38 0.19 1.91 -11.65
N ALA A 39 -0.97 2.01 -12.32
CA ALA A 39 -1.08 2.59 -13.65
C ALA A 39 -0.64 4.07 -13.70
N LYS A 40 -0.61 4.82 -12.59
CA LYS A 40 -0.16 6.23 -12.57
C LYS A 40 1.33 6.40 -12.34
N LEU A 41 2.07 5.35 -12.03
CA LEU A 41 3.47 5.43 -11.62
C LEU A 41 4.41 5.16 -12.80
N ALA A 42 5.55 5.83 -12.79
CA ALA A 42 6.69 5.51 -13.63
C ALA A 42 7.96 5.52 -12.76
N TRP A 43 8.49 4.33 -12.51
CA TRP A 43 9.69 4.13 -11.70
C TRP A 43 10.94 4.09 -12.59
N ARG A 44 12.00 4.79 -12.17
CA ARG A 44 13.34 4.70 -12.75
C ARG A 44 14.33 4.38 -11.65
N GLY A 45 15.12 3.32 -11.85
CA GLY A 45 16.01 2.76 -10.83
C GLY A 45 15.31 1.69 -9.98
N GLU A 46 16.08 1.07 -9.08
CA GLU A 46 15.60 0.02 -8.19
C GLU A 46 15.17 0.60 -6.85
N ALA A 47 13.99 0.20 -6.38
CA ALA A 47 13.41 0.70 -5.13
C ALA A 47 12.44 -0.33 -4.53
N PRO A 48 12.92 -1.52 -4.13
CA PRO A 48 12.06 -2.64 -3.73
C PRO A 48 11.22 -2.34 -2.49
N ASP A 49 11.72 -1.49 -1.60
CA ASP A 49 11.06 -1.13 -0.34
C ASP A 49 10.17 0.12 -0.45
N MET A 50 10.05 0.70 -1.65
CA MET A 50 9.29 1.93 -1.87
C MET A 50 7.90 1.62 -2.40
N ALA A 51 6.89 2.31 -1.88
CA ALA A 51 5.51 2.13 -2.31
C ALA A 51 4.76 3.47 -2.41
N VAL A 52 3.81 3.55 -3.33
CA VAL A 52 2.80 4.62 -3.36
C VAL A 52 1.45 3.97 -3.05
N PRO A 53 1.04 3.85 -1.78
CA PRO A 53 -0.20 3.18 -1.39
C PRO A 53 -1.46 3.88 -1.90
N GLU A 54 -1.44 5.22 -1.99
CA GLU A 54 -2.63 5.99 -2.29
C GLU A 54 -2.31 7.22 -3.16
N ILE A 55 -3.22 7.51 -4.09
CA ILE A 55 -3.25 8.78 -4.82
C ILE A 55 -4.66 9.36 -4.76
N ARG A 56 -4.75 10.63 -4.35
CA ARG A 56 -5.97 11.41 -4.31
C ARG A 56 -5.92 12.49 -5.38
N VAL A 57 -6.99 12.62 -6.15
CA VAL A 57 -7.12 13.58 -7.24
C VAL A 57 -8.34 14.46 -7.01
N ALA A 58 -8.19 15.75 -7.23
CA ALA A 58 -9.28 16.72 -7.12
C ALA A 58 -9.18 17.77 -8.23
N ARG A 59 -10.29 18.47 -8.50
CA ARG A 59 -10.25 19.71 -9.28
C ARG A 59 -10.43 20.91 -8.36
N LYS A 60 -9.48 21.85 -8.41
CA LYS A 60 -9.50 23.10 -7.63
C LYS A 60 -9.41 24.28 -8.60
N GLY A 61 -10.45 25.12 -8.67
CA GLY A 61 -10.52 26.20 -9.66
C GLY A 61 -10.41 25.71 -11.10
N GLY A 62 -10.87 24.49 -11.39
CA GLY A 62 -10.77 23.84 -12.71
C GLY A 62 -9.46 23.09 -12.97
N PHE A 63 -8.38 23.39 -12.24
CA PHE A 63 -7.09 22.72 -12.38
C PHE A 63 -7.09 21.36 -11.69
N LEU A 64 -6.40 20.39 -12.30
CA LEU A 64 -6.17 19.08 -11.71
C LEU A 64 -5.14 19.19 -10.58
N SER A 65 -5.49 18.76 -9.38
CA SER A 65 -4.60 18.69 -8.22
C SER A 65 -4.44 17.23 -7.78
N VAL A 66 -3.21 16.84 -7.48
CA VAL A 66 -2.84 15.46 -7.11
C VAL A 66 -2.10 15.46 -5.77
N GLN A 67 -2.43 14.49 -4.93
CA GLN A 67 -1.71 14.16 -3.71
C GLN A 67 -1.39 12.67 -3.72
N SER A 68 -0.11 12.33 -3.68
CA SER A 68 0.37 10.94 -3.71
C SER A 68 1.13 10.64 -2.43
N ASP A 69 0.73 9.62 -1.70
CA ASP A 69 1.45 9.21 -0.49
C ASP A 69 2.59 8.28 -0.90
N LEU A 70 3.84 8.73 -0.70
CA LEU A 70 5.05 7.93 -0.93
C LEU A 70 5.54 7.39 0.41
N ARG A 71 5.75 6.08 0.49
CA ARG A 71 6.19 5.36 1.69
C ARG A 71 7.52 4.66 1.44
N ASN A 72 8.43 4.78 2.39
CA ASN A 72 9.64 3.98 2.50
C ASN A 72 9.40 2.89 3.55
N GLY A 73 9.34 1.62 3.11
CA GLY A 73 9.21 0.46 3.97
C GLY A 73 10.55 -0.11 4.47
N GLY A 74 11.67 0.39 3.95
CA GLY A 74 13.01 -0.12 4.20
C GLY A 74 13.63 0.41 5.49
N GLU A 75 14.83 -0.09 5.79
CA GLU A 75 15.63 0.30 6.97
C GLU A 75 16.61 1.45 6.68
N LYS A 76 16.67 1.92 5.43
CA LYS A 76 17.59 2.98 5.00
C LYS A 76 16.81 4.17 4.45
N ASP A 77 17.38 5.36 4.62
CA ASP A 77 16.90 6.56 3.94
C ASP A 77 17.08 6.42 2.44
N GLN A 78 16.16 7.01 1.68
CA GLN A 78 16.16 6.96 0.23
C GLN A 78 16.19 8.36 -0.36
N ALA A 79 17.27 8.70 -1.05
CA ALA A 79 17.33 9.86 -1.93
C ALA A 79 16.64 9.55 -3.26
N LEU A 80 15.76 10.44 -3.70
CA LEU A 80 15.06 10.33 -4.98
C LEU A 80 14.72 11.70 -5.56
N TYR A 81 14.34 11.70 -6.83
CA TYR A 81 13.66 12.81 -7.49
C TYR A 81 12.26 12.39 -7.91
N TYR A 82 11.34 13.34 -7.90
CA TYR A 82 10.00 13.13 -8.40
C TYR A 82 9.50 14.30 -9.23
N ARG A 83 8.59 14.02 -10.15
CA ARG A 83 7.78 15.05 -10.84
C ARG A 83 6.44 14.48 -11.29
N TYR A 84 5.49 15.37 -11.54
CA TYR A 84 4.25 15.03 -12.23
C TYR A 84 4.39 15.37 -13.70
N ARG A 85 4.23 14.37 -14.57
CA ARG A 85 4.03 14.57 -16.00
C ARG A 85 2.53 14.69 -16.25
N TRP A 86 2.11 15.80 -16.87
CA TRP A 86 0.71 16.11 -17.11
C TRP A 86 0.26 15.60 -18.47
N LEU A 87 -0.94 15.03 -18.53
CA LEU A 87 -1.49 14.38 -19.72
C LEU A 87 -2.85 14.95 -20.12
N ASP A 88 -3.13 14.95 -21.43
CA ASP A 88 -4.45 15.25 -21.98
C ASP A 88 -5.37 14.02 -21.90
N GLN A 89 -6.61 14.15 -22.43
CA GLN A 89 -7.60 13.07 -22.42
C GLN A 89 -7.21 11.83 -23.26
N HIS A 90 -6.26 12.00 -24.18
CA HIS A 90 -5.75 10.93 -25.04
C HIS A 90 -4.46 10.31 -24.49
N GLY A 91 -3.96 10.79 -23.35
CA GLY A 91 -2.72 10.34 -22.73
C GLY A 91 -1.46 10.98 -23.31
N ASN A 92 -1.58 12.00 -24.15
CA ASN A 92 -0.43 12.75 -24.65
C ASN A 92 0.06 13.72 -23.58
N GLN A 93 1.36 14.01 -23.58
CA GLN A 93 1.94 14.96 -22.64
C GLN A 93 1.49 16.40 -22.95
N VAL A 94 1.11 17.14 -21.92
CA VAL A 94 0.81 18.57 -21.98
C VAL A 94 1.96 19.35 -21.35
N GLY A 95 2.61 20.21 -22.15
CA GLY A 95 3.79 20.97 -21.70
C GLY A 95 4.98 20.08 -21.33
N ASP A 96 5.92 20.60 -20.54
CA ASP A 96 7.15 19.87 -20.17
C ASP A 96 7.00 19.01 -18.90
N GLY A 97 5.84 19.06 -18.25
CA GLY A 97 5.62 18.52 -16.91
C GLY A 97 6.17 19.42 -15.80
N ASP A 98 6.03 18.99 -14.55
CA ASP A 98 6.70 19.65 -13.43
C ASP A 98 8.23 19.53 -13.55
N ALA A 99 8.96 20.51 -13.02
CA ALA A 99 10.39 20.35 -12.78
C ALA A 99 10.65 19.21 -11.78
N TRP A 100 11.79 18.53 -11.94
CA TRP A 100 12.23 17.51 -10.99
C TRP A 100 12.46 18.12 -9.61
N LYS A 101 11.85 17.51 -8.60
CA LYS A 101 11.96 17.89 -7.20
C LYS A 101 12.73 16.81 -6.46
N GLN A 102 13.80 17.19 -5.77
CA GLN A 102 14.56 16.28 -4.92
C GLN A 102 13.80 16.02 -3.61
N LEU A 103 13.92 14.78 -3.12
CA LEU A 103 13.38 14.35 -1.84
C LEU A 103 14.31 13.33 -1.21
N ASN A 104 14.63 13.49 0.07
CA ASN A 104 15.16 12.41 0.90
C ASN A 104 14.02 11.86 1.77
N LEU A 105 13.62 10.62 1.57
CA LEU A 105 12.57 9.97 2.35
C LEU A 105 13.19 9.03 3.39
N PHE A 106 13.02 9.39 4.66
CA PHE A 106 13.59 8.64 5.78
C PHE A 106 13.08 7.19 5.85
N ALA A 107 13.90 6.32 6.44
CA ALA A 107 13.52 4.94 6.74
C ALA A 107 12.19 4.88 7.50
N LYS A 108 11.32 3.93 7.14
CA LYS A 108 9.99 3.72 7.73
C LYS A 108 9.03 4.92 7.66
N ALA A 109 9.36 5.97 6.90
CA ALA A 109 8.54 7.17 6.82
C ALA A 109 7.54 7.13 5.66
N GLN A 110 6.55 8.02 5.74
CA GLN A 110 5.62 8.34 4.65
C GLN A 110 5.58 9.85 4.44
N GLN A 111 5.54 10.28 3.19
CA GLN A 111 5.39 11.68 2.81
C GLN A 111 4.37 11.85 1.69
N THR A 112 3.51 12.85 1.82
CA THR A 112 2.57 13.24 0.77
C THR A 112 3.23 14.18 -0.24
N LEU A 113 3.37 13.72 -1.48
CA LEU A 113 3.81 14.51 -2.63
C LEU A 113 2.62 15.26 -3.22
N LYS A 114 2.82 16.51 -3.64
CA LYS A 114 1.76 17.36 -4.21
C LYS A 114 2.12 17.89 -5.59
N GLY A 115 1.13 17.98 -6.46
CA GLY A 115 1.23 18.57 -7.79
C GLY A 115 -0.09 19.24 -8.20
N THR A 116 0.00 20.32 -8.95
CA THR A 116 -1.15 20.99 -9.56
C THR A 116 -0.83 21.25 -11.02
N ALA A 117 -1.73 20.85 -11.90
CA ALA A 117 -1.58 21.00 -13.34
C ALA A 117 -1.41 22.48 -13.72
N PRO A 118 -0.52 22.80 -14.69
CA PRO A 118 -0.29 24.16 -15.15
C PRO A 118 -1.43 24.69 -16.04
N HIS A 119 -2.23 23.80 -16.63
CA HIS A 119 -3.27 24.14 -17.59
C HIS A 119 -4.59 23.39 -17.33
N LEU A 120 -5.71 23.99 -17.72
CA LEU A 120 -7.05 23.42 -17.57
C LEU A 120 -7.32 22.24 -18.51
N SER A 121 -6.58 22.15 -19.63
CA SER A 121 -6.66 21.05 -20.60
C SER A 121 -6.13 19.72 -20.08
N VAL A 122 -5.42 19.73 -18.94
CA VAL A 122 -4.90 18.52 -18.32
C VAL A 122 -6.06 17.67 -17.78
N ALA A 123 -6.07 16.40 -18.19
CA ALA A 123 -7.08 15.43 -17.81
C ALA A 123 -6.51 14.31 -16.94
N ASP A 124 -5.22 14.01 -17.08
CA ASP A 124 -4.55 12.95 -16.36
C ASP A 124 -3.08 13.28 -16.02
N PHE A 125 -2.39 12.38 -15.35
CA PHE A 125 -0.98 12.53 -14.98
C PHE A 125 -0.24 11.18 -14.91
N ARG A 126 1.09 11.27 -14.87
CA ARG A 126 2.00 10.22 -14.41
C ARG A 126 2.90 10.79 -13.31
N LEU A 127 3.01 10.09 -12.19
CA LEU A 127 4.01 10.38 -11.17
C LEU A 127 5.31 9.65 -11.56
N GLU A 128 6.31 10.43 -11.93
CA GLU A 128 7.62 9.92 -12.29
C GLU A 128 8.53 9.97 -11.06
N LEU A 129 9.15 8.85 -10.73
CA LEU A 129 10.05 8.68 -9.59
C LEU A 129 11.38 8.17 -10.12
N SER A 130 12.47 8.83 -9.72
CA SER A 130 13.83 8.44 -10.07
C SER A 130 14.64 8.23 -8.81
N PHE A 131 15.10 7.01 -8.58
CA PHE A 131 15.89 6.63 -7.42
C PHE A 131 17.37 6.71 -7.80
N GLU A 132 18.16 7.36 -6.95
CA GLU A 132 19.60 7.23 -7.02
C GLU A 132 19.97 5.86 -6.45
N THR A 133 20.69 5.05 -7.23
CA THR A 133 21.30 3.83 -6.69
C THR A 133 22.45 4.28 -5.77
N PRO A 134 22.49 3.81 -4.51
CA PRO A 134 23.55 4.16 -3.58
C PRO A 134 24.92 3.59 -3.97
#